data_AF-A0A6J8CUZ0-F1
#
_entry.id   AF-A0A6J8CUZ0-F1
#
_cell.length_a   1.000
_cell.length_b   1.000
_cell.length_c   1.000
_cell.angle_alpha   90.00
_cell.angle_beta   90.00
_cell.angle_gamma   90.00
#
_symmetry.space_group_name_H-M   'P 1'
#
loop_
_entity.id
_entity.type
_entity.pdbx_description
1 polymer ?
#
loop_
_entity_poly.entity_id
_entity_poly.type
_entity_poly.pdbx_seq_one_letter_code
_entity_poly.pdbx_strand_id
1 'polypeptide(L)'
;MNVLDDPKKSLTSYSLDDDDVVDDDDDDDDDDDDDDDDDDDDDDDDDDDDDDDDDDDDDEEEQEEEGKRRRSRRRRKRQLKQREQRVKFRKQNVRDCSDLDRKHYRSGVYKIYPAGGAGFKVYCDMETDGGGWTVFQRRQDGKVDFYRGWEEYVNGFGNLKTEFWLGNDKLYKLTSKGHYELRVNLEDFNGDKAYAKYSTFYIGDKSTKYRLRVNGYSGTAGDALQRHDKQAFSTKDKDNDKHSSENCAKFYKGAWWYNDCYDTNLNGLYLGNKKDSKGLSWGQWKGAQSMKRHTVRDCSDLDREHYRSGVYTIYPAGGAGFKVYCDMETDGGGWTLRVNLEDFNGDRAYAKYSTFYIGDRSTNYRLTVNGYSGTAGDSLKRHDKQAFSTKDRDNDSHSSDCAEVYKGAWWYKDCHDANLNGLYL
;
A
#
# COMPACT_ATOMS: atom_id res chain seq x y z
N MET A 1 -19.63 -37.37 35.76
CA MET A 1 -19.59 -38.04 34.46
C MET A 1 -18.45 -37.39 33.70
N ASN A 2 -17.22 -37.88 33.91
CA ASN A 2 -16.57 -38.97 33.14
C ASN A 2 -15.92 -38.37 31.87
N VAL A 3 -14.63 -38.48 31.55
CA VAL A 3 -13.42 -39.13 32.13
C VAL A 3 -12.20 -38.36 31.59
N LEU A 4 -11.07 -38.48 32.30
CA LEU A 4 -9.71 -38.01 32.05
C LEU A 4 -9.07 -38.59 30.77
N ASP A 5 -8.09 -37.89 30.16
CA ASP A 5 -6.72 -38.42 29.99
C ASP A 5 -5.74 -37.38 29.39
N ASP A 6 -4.55 -37.33 29.99
CA ASP A 6 -3.25 -36.74 29.57
C ASP A 6 -2.37 -37.97 29.14
N PRO A 7 -1.20 -37.96 28.40
CA PRO A 7 -0.14 -36.93 28.42
C PRO A 7 0.79 -36.74 27.16
N LYS A 8 1.55 -35.62 27.18
CA LYS A 8 2.95 -35.33 26.71
C LYS A 8 3.61 -36.03 25.48
N LYS A 9 4.15 -35.21 24.54
CA LYS A 9 5.60 -35.04 24.13
C LYS A 9 5.71 -34.32 22.76
N SER A 10 6.36 -33.15 22.67
CA SER A 10 7.74 -32.91 22.16
C SER A 10 8.05 -33.44 20.75
N LEU A 11 8.13 -32.56 19.74
CA LEU A 11 9.34 -32.26 18.94
C LEU A 11 9.07 -31.21 17.84
N THR A 12 10.15 -30.49 17.55
CA THR A 12 10.44 -29.49 16.50
C THR A 12 9.92 -29.80 15.09
N SER A 13 9.42 -28.77 14.38
CA SER A 13 9.79 -28.50 12.98
C SER A 13 9.19 -27.21 12.43
N TYR A 14 9.95 -26.58 11.53
CA TYR A 14 9.65 -25.43 10.68
C TYR A 14 8.26 -25.47 10.03
N SER A 15 7.49 -24.38 10.13
CA SER A 15 6.29 -24.13 9.33
C SER A 15 6.59 -23.15 8.19
N LEU A 16 6.66 -23.69 6.99
CA LEU A 16 6.40 -22.98 5.73
C LEU A 16 5.03 -23.52 5.28
N ASP A 17 3.96 -22.84 5.66
CA ASP A 17 2.61 -23.14 5.19
C ASP A 17 2.26 -22.11 4.11
N ASP A 18 2.31 -22.55 2.86
CA ASP A 18 1.56 -22.01 1.74
C ASP A 18 0.92 -23.22 1.04
N ASP A 19 -0.15 -23.74 1.64
CA ASP A 19 -1.10 -24.63 0.99
C ASP A 19 -2.11 -23.77 0.23
N ASP A 20 -1.94 -23.67 -1.09
CA ASP A 20 -3.06 -23.39 -2.00
C ASP A 20 -3.37 -24.71 -2.71
N VAL A 21 -4.43 -25.35 -2.21
CA VAL A 21 -5.20 -26.39 -2.87
C VAL A 21 -5.80 -25.77 -4.14
N VAL A 22 -5.46 -26.33 -5.28
CA VAL A 22 -6.26 -26.16 -6.50
C VAL A 22 -6.53 -27.56 -7.01
N ASP A 23 -7.75 -28.02 -6.73
CA ASP A 23 -8.42 -29.07 -7.47
C ASP A 23 -8.56 -28.58 -8.91
N ASP A 24 -7.99 -29.30 -9.86
CA ASP A 24 -8.43 -29.30 -11.25
C ASP A 24 -8.21 -30.73 -11.75
N ASP A 25 -9.33 -31.48 -11.74
CA ASP A 25 -9.56 -32.62 -12.61
C ASP A 25 -9.39 -32.15 -14.05
N ASP A 26 -8.59 -32.86 -14.86
CA ASP A 26 -8.78 -32.99 -16.31
C ASP A 26 -7.93 -34.18 -16.79
N ASP A 27 -8.63 -35.27 -17.07
CA ASP A 27 -8.16 -36.46 -17.76
C ASP A 27 -7.85 -36.16 -19.24
N ASP A 28 -6.82 -36.84 -19.74
CA ASP A 28 -6.63 -37.48 -21.05
C ASP A 28 -7.09 -36.75 -22.35
N ASP A 29 -6.12 -36.50 -23.24
CA ASP A 29 -5.98 -37.17 -24.55
C ASP A 29 -4.96 -36.43 -25.45
N ASP A 30 -3.88 -37.16 -25.75
CA ASP A 30 -3.28 -37.47 -27.06
C ASP A 30 -2.75 -36.41 -28.06
N ASP A 31 -1.77 -36.94 -28.81
CA ASP A 31 -1.12 -36.52 -30.07
C ASP A 31 0.00 -35.44 -29.98
N ASP A 32 1.19 -35.59 -30.58
CA ASP A 32 1.83 -36.64 -31.39
C ASP A 32 3.29 -36.22 -31.70
N ASP A 33 4.07 -37.21 -32.12
CA ASP A 33 5.19 -37.19 -33.10
C ASP A 33 6.62 -36.71 -32.75
N ASP A 34 7.51 -37.72 -32.80
CA ASP A 34 8.66 -37.88 -33.72
C ASP A 34 9.96 -37.07 -33.50
N ASP A 35 11.08 -37.78 -33.24
CA ASP A 35 12.03 -38.23 -34.28
C ASP A 35 13.38 -38.71 -33.69
N ASP A 36 13.86 -39.81 -34.29
CA ASP A 36 15.24 -40.22 -34.61
C ASP A 36 16.20 -40.78 -33.53
N ASP A 37 16.27 -42.12 -33.51
CA ASP A 37 17.35 -42.99 -34.05
C ASP A 37 18.85 -42.79 -33.70
N ASP A 38 19.53 -43.95 -33.73
CA ASP A 38 20.97 -44.27 -33.77
C ASP A 38 21.52 -44.88 -32.46
N ASP A 39 22.21 -46.02 -32.43
CA ASP A 39 22.41 -47.18 -33.30
C ASP A 39 23.37 -48.12 -32.52
N ASP A 40 23.37 -49.40 -32.89
CA ASP A 40 24.43 -50.42 -32.73
C ASP A 40 24.77 -51.00 -31.32
N ASP A 41 25.10 -52.27 -31.12
CA ASP A 41 24.90 -53.56 -31.81
C ASP A 41 25.66 -54.62 -30.96
N ASP A 42 25.21 -55.87 -31.07
CA ASP A 42 25.95 -57.15 -30.97
C ASP A 42 26.30 -57.84 -29.62
N ASP A 43 25.65 -59.02 -29.47
CA ASP A 43 26.19 -60.39 -29.27
C ASP A 43 26.93 -60.75 -27.96
N ASP A 44 26.83 -61.93 -27.35
CA ASP A 44 26.09 -63.18 -27.54
C ASP A 44 26.37 -64.07 -26.29
N ASP A 45 25.45 -64.99 -26.01
CA ASP A 45 25.57 -66.35 -25.42
C ASP A 45 26.01 -66.62 -23.95
N ASP A 46 25.02 -67.12 -23.20
CA ASP A 46 24.92 -68.39 -22.43
C ASP A 46 26.05 -68.86 -21.49
N ASP A 47 25.71 -69.09 -20.21
CA ASP A 47 25.74 -70.41 -19.56
C ASP A 47 25.36 -70.34 -18.05
N ASP A 48 24.28 -71.06 -17.71
CA ASP A 48 23.99 -71.94 -16.57
C ASP A 48 24.40 -71.63 -15.10
N ASP A 49 23.35 -71.69 -14.27
CA ASP A 49 23.20 -72.41 -13.00
C ASP A 49 23.91 -71.93 -11.70
N ASP A 50 23.02 -71.42 -10.83
CA ASP A 50 22.77 -71.79 -9.43
C ASP A 50 23.72 -71.37 -8.29
N ASP A 51 23.04 -70.76 -7.30
CA ASP A 51 23.30 -70.71 -5.86
C ASP A 51 24.43 -69.80 -5.36
N ASP A 52 24.05 -68.61 -4.88
CA ASP A 52 24.30 -68.17 -3.50
C ASP A 52 23.51 -66.87 -3.22
N ASP A 53 22.35 -67.04 -2.56
CA ASP A 53 21.53 -65.98 -1.98
C ASP A 53 22.27 -65.21 -0.86
N ASP A 54 21.88 -63.94 -0.73
CA ASP A 54 21.87 -63.11 0.49
C ASP A 54 23.04 -62.13 0.77
N ASP A 55 23.63 -61.43 -0.22
CA ASP A 55 24.41 -60.20 0.08
C ASP A 55 24.42 -59.08 -1.00
N ASP A 56 23.80 -59.25 -2.19
CA ASP A 56 23.86 -58.25 -3.30
C ASP A 56 22.56 -57.42 -3.51
N ASP A 57 21.43 -57.78 -2.89
CA ASP A 57 20.14 -57.08 -3.05
C ASP A 57 20.14 -55.67 -2.43
N ASP A 58 20.94 -55.46 -1.38
CA ASP A 58 21.01 -54.17 -0.67
C ASP A 58 21.64 -53.07 -1.56
N ASP A 59 22.60 -53.42 -2.43
CA ASP A 59 23.29 -52.47 -3.31
C ASP A 59 22.46 -52.08 -4.55
N GLU A 60 21.58 -52.95 -5.03
CA GLU A 60 20.62 -52.62 -6.10
C GLU A 60 19.47 -51.75 -5.59
N GLU A 61 18.94 -52.03 -4.39
CA GLU A 61 17.92 -51.20 -3.76
C GLU A 61 18.44 -49.77 -3.46
N GLU A 62 19.69 -49.62 -3.01
CA GLU A 62 20.31 -48.30 -2.79
C GLU A 62 20.45 -47.49 -4.09
N GLN A 63 20.81 -48.14 -5.20
CA GLN A 63 20.93 -47.49 -6.51
C GLN A 63 19.56 -47.06 -7.07
N GLU A 64 18.53 -47.88 -6.86
CA GLU A 64 17.17 -47.56 -7.26
C GLU A 64 16.61 -46.37 -6.45
N GLU A 65 16.87 -46.35 -5.15
CA GLU A 65 16.60 -45.22 -4.23
C GLU A 65 17.30 -43.93 -4.68
N GLU A 66 18.58 -43.99 -5.06
CA GLU A 66 19.29 -42.80 -5.57
C GLU A 66 18.72 -42.32 -6.91
N GLY A 67 18.33 -43.25 -7.79
CA GLY A 67 17.62 -42.97 -9.04
C GLY A 67 16.29 -42.25 -8.80
N LYS A 68 15.47 -42.75 -7.86
CA LYS A 68 14.20 -42.14 -7.43
C LYS A 68 14.44 -40.73 -6.85
N ARG A 69 15.47 -40.54 -6.01
CA ARG A 69 15.87 -39.23 -5.46
C ARG A 69 16.33 -38.26 -6.55
N ARG A 70 17.08 -38.72 -7.56
CA ARG A 70 17.53 -37.91 -8.71
C ARG A 70 16.35 -37.47 -9.59
N ARG A 71 15.40 -38.37 -9.88
CA ARG A 71 14.16 -38.06 -10.62
C ARG A 71 13.29 -37.04 -9.85
N SER A 72 13.12 -37.23 -8.55
CA SER A 72 12.40 -36.29 -7.67
C SER A 72 13.04 -34.89 -7.65
N ARG A 73 14.37 -34.80 -7.51
CA ARG A 73 15.12 -33.52 -7.60
C ARG A 73 14.95 -32.83 -8.95
N ARG A 74 14.95 -33.58 -10.06
CA ARG A 74 14.69 -33.03 -11.42
C ARG A 74 13.26 -32.49 -11.54
N ARG A 75 12.24 -33.20 -11.05
CA ARG A 75 10.84 -32.76 -11.04
C ARG A 75 10.64 -31.48 -10.23
N ARG A 76 11.21 -31.41 -9.02
CA ARG A 76 11.17 -30.20 -8.16
C ARG A 76 11.84 -29.00 -8.82
N LYS A 77 12.99 -29.18 -9.48
CA LYS A 77 13.66 -28.11 -10.26
C LYS A 77 12.79 -27.60 -11.43
N ARG A 78 12.12 -28.50 -12.16
CA ARG A 78 11.19 -28.11 -13.25
C ARG A 78 10.00 -27.29 -12.72
N GLN A 79 9.38 -27.72 -11.62
CA GLN A 79 8.27 -26.99 -10.97
C GLN A 79 8.69 -25.60 -10.48
N LEU A 80 9.86 -25.47 -9.84
CA LEU A 80 10.41 -24.17 -9.44
C LEU A 80 10.60 -23.24 -10.63
N LYS A 81 11.16 -23.75 -11.74
CA LYS A 81 11.38 -22.97 -12.97
C LYS A 81 10.07 -22.50 -13.61
N GLN A 82 9.05 -23.36 -13.68
CA GLN A 82 7.71 -22.98 -14.16
C GLN A 82 7.05 -21.95 -13.24
N ARG A 83 7.17 -22.10 -11.91
CA ARG A 83 6.65 -21.13 -10.94
C ARG A 83 7.32 -19.77 -11.10
N GLU A 84 8.63 -19.73 -11.27
CA GLU A 84 9.38 -18.50 -11.55
C GLU A 84 8.94 -17.83 -12.86
N GLN A 85 8.68 -18.61 -13.90
CA GLN A 85 8.16 -18.12 -15.18
C GLN A 85 6.75 -17.53 -15.02
N ARG A 86 5.83 -18.21 -14.32
CA ARG A 86 4.48 -17.69 -14.01
C ARG A 86 4.55 -16.39 -13.20
N VAL A 87 5.44 -16.31 -12.21
CA VAL A 87 5.65 -15.07 -11.41
C VAL A 87 6.20 -13.94 -12.26
N LYS A 88 7.16 -14.21 -13.16
CA LYS A 88 7.67 -13.20 -14.10
C LYS A 88 6.59 -12.72 -15.05
N PHE A 89 5.78 -13.63 -15.60
CA PHE A 89 4.67 -13.32 -16.50
C PHE A 89 3.60 -12.46 -15.81
N ARG A 90 3.16 -12.84 -14.60
CA ARG A 90 2.22 -12.02 -13.80
C ARG A 90 2.76 -10.63 -13.51
N LYS A 91 4.06 -10.50 -13.16
CA LYS A 91 4.67 -9.18 -12.92
C LYS A 91 4.70 -8.28 -14.15
N GLN A 92 4.80 -8.84 -15.36
CA GLN A 92 4.78 -8.07 -16.62
C GLN A 92 3.37 -7.67 -17.09
N ASN A 93 2.32 -8.26 -16.51
CA ASN A 93 0.93 -7.98 -16.85
C ASN A 93 0.23 -6.95 -15.94
N VAL A 94 0.92 -6.40 -14.93
CA VAL A 94 0.36 -5.31 -14.10
C VAL A 94 0.42 -4.00 -14.89
N ARG A 95 -0.64 -3.66 -15.63
CA ARG A 95 -0.66 -2.47 -16.51
C ARG A 95 -0.80 -1.19 -15.70
N ASP A 96 -1.61 -1.22 -14.65
CA ASP A 96 -1.83 -0.12 -13.72
C ASP A 96 -2.22 -0.67 -12.33
N CYS A 97 -2.56 0.22 -11.40
CA CYS A 97 -2.89 -0.15 -10.03
C CYS A 97 -4.18 -0.97 -9.88
N SER A 98 -5.08 -0.98 -10.87
CA SER A 98 -6.32 -1.77 -10.84
C SER A 98 -6.07 -3.27 -11.02
N ASP A 99 -4.96 -3.64 -11.66
CA ASP A 99 -4.54 -5.04 -11.80
C ASP A 99 -3.92 -5.62 -10.51
N LEU A 100 -3.76 -4.82 -9.44
CA LEU A 100 -3.23 -5.26 -8.14
C LEU A 100 -4.35 -5.79 -7.24
N ASP A 101 -4.16 -6.99 -6.66
CA ASP A 101 -5.15 -7.60 -5.76
C ASP A 101 -5.22 -6.87 -4.41
N ARG A 102 -6.36 -6.25 -4.14
CA ARG A 102 -6.64 -5.49 -2.91
C ARG A 102 -6.55 -6.34 -1.62
N LYS A 103 -6.67 -7.66 -1.69
CA LYS A 103 -6.49 -8.53 -0.51
C LYS A 103 -5.04 -8.47 0.00
N HIS A 104 -4.09 -8.51 -0.93
CA HIS A 104 -2.66 -8.65 -0.64
C HIS A 104 -1.87 -7.35 -0.76
N TYR A 105 -2.37 -6.38 -1.54
CA TYR A 105 -1.69 -5.11 -1.78
C TYR A 105 -2.34 -3.96 -0.99
N ARG A 106 -1.50 -3.11 -0.39
CA ARG A 106 -1.91 -1.90 0.33
C ARG A 106 -1.46 -0.65 -0.44
N SER A 107 -1.94 0.52 -0.04
CA SER A 107 -1.52 1.79 -0.65
C SER A 107 0.01 1.94 -0.60
N GLY A 108 0.63 2.34 -1.71
CA GLY A 108 2.10 2.36 -1.78
C GLY A 108 2.66 2.54 -3.18
N VAL A 109 3.99 2.47 -3.30
CA VAL A 109 4.67 2.64 -4.58
C VAL A 109 4.92 1.29 -5.24
N TYR A 110 4.38 1.11 -6.45
CA TYR A 110 4.48 -0.13 -7.22
C TYR A 110 4.99 0.15 -8.63
N LYS A 111 5.58 -0.86 -9.26
CA LYS A 111 6.02 -0.79 -10.65
C LYS A 111 4.95 -1.39 -11.55
N ILE A 112 4.56 -0.64 -12.58
CA ILE A 112 3.52 -1.00 -13.55
C ILE A 112 4.07 -0.99 -14.98
N TYR A 113 3.34 -1.62 -15.91
CA TYR A 113 3.75 -1.86 -17.30
C TYR A 113 2.64 -1.52 -18.31
N PRO A 114 2.19 -0.25 -18.42
CA PRO A 114 1.01 0.11 -19.22
C PRO A 114 1.10 -0.25 -20.70
N ALA A 115 2.32 -0.27 -21.27
CA ALA A 115 2.53 -0.46 -22.70
C ALA A 115 3.27 -1.76 -23.07
N GLY A 116 3.59 -2.62 -22.11
CA GLY A 116 4.63 -3.66 -22.26
C GLY A 116 6.03 -3.05 -22.29
N GLY A 117 7.03 -3.72 -21.72
CA GLY A 117 8.43 -3.25 -21.72
C GLY A 117 8.98 -2.85 -20.34
N ALA A 118 9.75 -1.76 -20.25
CA ALA A 118 10.58 -1.46 -19.07
C ALA A 118 9.79 -1.08 -17.79
N GLY A 119 8.52 -0.68 -17.94
CA GLY A 119 7.65 -0.25 -16.84
C GLY A 119 8.14 0.99 -16.09
N PHE A 120 7.33 1.51 -15.17
CA PHE A 120 7.72 2.62 -14.29
C PHE A 120 6.98 2.57 -12.95
N LYS A 121 7.51 3.29 -11.95
CA LYS A 121 6.91 3.34 -10.61
C LYS A 121 5.79 4.37 -10.56
N VAL A 122 4.72 4.04 -9.85
CA VAL A 122 3.57 4.90 -9.53
C VAL A 122 3.18 4.72 -8.07
N TYR A 123 2.42 5.65 -7.51
CA TYR A 123 1.73 5.43 -6.25
C TYR A 123 0.34 4.86 -6.52
N CYS A 124 0.02 3.72 -5.91
CA CYS A 124 -1.29 3.11 -5.93
C CYS A 124 -2.04 3.45 -4.64
N ASP A 125 -3.23 4.03 -4.77
CA ASP A 125 -4.20 4.17 -3.68
C ASP A 125 -5.17 2.99 -3.75
N MET A 126 -5.04 2.07 -2.79
CA MET A 126 -5.78 0.80 -2.74
C MET A 126 -6.99 0.87 -1.80
N GLU A 127 -7.31 2.06 -1.27
CA GLU A 127 -8.31 2.24 -0.20
C GLU A 127 -9.45 3.16 -0.64
N THR A 128 -9.13 4.28 -1.27
CA THR A 128 -10.12 5.29 -1.62
C THR A 128 -11.12 4.71 -2.61
N ASP A 129 -12.41 4.75 -2.28
CA ASP A 129 -13.49 4.50 -3.26
C ASP A 129 -13.33 3.17 -4.01
N GLY A 130 -13.04 2.11 -3.26
CA GLY A 130 -12.83 0.77 -3.81
C GLY A 130 -11.38 0.46 -4.23
N GLY A 131 -10.47 1.44 -4.22
CA GLY A 131 -9.05 1.23 -4.50
C GLY A 131 -8.71 0.99 -5.98
N GLY A 132 -7.45 0.67 -6.25
CA GLY A 132 -6.96 0.45 -7.62
C GLY A 132 -6.57 1.74 -8.35
N TRP A 133 -6.46 2.86 -7.64
CA TRP A 133 -6.21 4.16 -8.25
C TRP A 133 -4.72 4.40 -8.49
N THR A 134 -4.36 4.70 -9.74
CA THR A 134 -3.02 5.18 -10.10
C THR A 134 -2.94 6.69 -9.88
N VAL A 135 -2.20 7.14 -8.88
CA VAL A 135 -2.04 8.57 -8.58
C VAL A 135 -1.01 9.17 -9.53
N PHE A 136 -1.41 10.19 -10.31
CA PHE A 136 -0.51 10.91 -11.21
C PHE A 136 -0.15 12.32 -10.75
N GLN A 137 -0.88 12.86 -9.78
CA GLN A 137 -0.62 14.18 -9.18
C GLN A 137 -0.98 14.14 -7.68
N ARG A 138 -0.14 14.77 -6.85
CA ARG A 138 -0.43 14.99 -5.43
C ARG A 138 0.12 16.33 -4.96
N ARG A 139 -0.69 17.06 -4.18
CA ARG A 139 -0.35 18.31 -3.49
C ARG A 139 -0.79 18.21 -2.03
N GLN A 140 0.08 18.53 -1.08
CA GLN A 140 -0.17 18.30 0.35
C GLN A 140 0.43 19.34 1.30
N ASP A 141 1.62 19.86 1.03
CA ASP A 141 2.37 20.69 1.97
C ASP A 141 3.15 21.84 1.30
N GLY A 142 3.16 21.91 -0.03
CA GLY A 142 3.81 22.96 -0.79
C GLY A 142 5.33 22.86 -0.83
N LYS A 143 5.92 21.72 -0.45
CA LYS A 143 7.38 21.53 -0.48
C LYS A 143 7.94 21.35 -1.89
N VAL A 144 7.13 20.91 -2.84
CA VAL A 144 7.55 20.75 -4.23
C VAL A 144 7.07 21.95 -5.04
N ASP A 145 7.99 22.60 -5.74
CA ASP A 145 7.64 23.65 -6.69
C ASP A 145 6.96 23.04 -7.93
N PHE A 146 5.76 23.52 -8.26
CA PHE A 146 5.01 23.14 -9.46
C PHE A 146 5.10 24.20 -10.57
N TYR A 147 5.75 25.35 -10.34
CA TYR A 147 5.97 26.37 -11.36
C TYR A 147 7.18 26.04 -12.25
N ARG A 148 7.05 24.93 -12.98
CA ARG A 148 8.12 24.30 -13.77
C ARG A 148 7.96 24.47 -15.28
N GLY A 149 9.04 24.20 -16.02
CA GLY A 149 9.08 24.29 -17.49
C GLY A 149 8.49 23.05 -18.20
N TRP A 150 8.41 23.11 -19.52
CA TRP A 150 7.80 22.08 -20.36
C TRP A 150 8.44 20.70 -20.17
N GLU A 151 9.76 20.60 -20.32
CA GLU A 151 10.47 19.32 -20.25
C GLU A 151 10.39 18.68 -18.85
N GLU A 152 10.28 19.47 -17.78
CA GLU A 152 10.05 18.95 -16.43
C GLU A 152 8.66 18.31 -16.30
N TYR A 153 7.62 18.93 -16.87
CA TYR A 153 6.27 18.36 -16.90
C TYR A 153 6.15 17.16 -17.84
N VAL A 154 6.96 17.08 -18.90
CA VAL A 154 7.07 15.89 -19.76
C VAL A 154 7.63 14.70 -18.97
N ASN A 155 8.75 14.91 -18.27
CA ASN A 155 9.48 13.86 -17.56
C ASN A 155 8.82 13.45 -16.23
N GLY A 156 8.20 14.41 -15.54
CA GLY A 156 7.70 14.28 -14.18
C GLY A 156 8.72 14.76 -13.14
N PHE A 157 8.22 15.09 -11.95
CA PHE A 157 9.02 15.64 -10.84
C PHE A 157 8.36 15.37 -9.49
N GLY A 158 9.12 15.54 -8.41
CA GLY A 158 8.66 15.30 -7.04
C GLY A 158 8.91 13.86 -6.58
N ASN A 159 8.25 13.46 -5.50
CA ASN A 159 8.37 12.13 -4.89
C ASN A 159 7.00 11.46 -4.83
N LEU A 160 6.90 10.21 -5.32
CA LEU A 160 5.65 9.45 -5.41
C LEU A 160 4.93 9.27 -4.06
N LYS A 161 5.66 9.35 -2.94
CA LYS A 161 5.09 9.28 -1.58
C LYS A 161 4.62 10.63 -1.04
N THR A 162 5.10 11.75 -1.61
CA THR A 162 4.77 13.11 -1.18
C THR A 162 4.15 13.89 -2.35
N GLU A 163 4.55 15.13 -2.60
CA GLU A 163 4.07 15.90 -3.75
C GLU A 163 4.79 15.51 -5.03
N PHE A 164 4.04 15.30 -6.11
CA PHE A 164 4.63 14.98 -7.41
C PHE A 164 3.69 15.25 -8.57
N TRP A 165 4.29 15.32 -9.75
CA TRP A 165 3.66 15.18 -11.05
C TRP A 165 4.29 13.99 -11.77
N LEU A 166 3.50 13.02 -12.19
CA LEU A 166 4.01 11.76 -12.76
C LEU A 166 4.83 11.97 -14.04
N GLY A 167 4.48 12.97 -14.83
CA GLY A 167 5.06 13.27 -16.14
C GLY A 167 4.08 12.97 -17.27
N ASN A 168 3.97 13.89 -18.23
CA ASN A 168 2.99 13.82 -19.31
C ASN A 168 3.23 12.61 -20.23
N ASP A 169 4.48 12.22 -20.47
CA ASP A 169 4.77 11.03 -21.29
C ASP A 169 4.31 9.74 -20.61
N LYS A 170 4.46 9.65 -19.29
CA LYS A 170 4.00 8.49 -18.51
C LYS A 170 2.47 8.48 -18.40
N LEU A 171 1.86 9.64 -18.19
CA LEU A 171 0.41 9.80 -18.13
C LEU A 171 -0.25 9.47 -19.48
N TYR A 172 0.33 9.89 -20.60
CA TYR A 172 -0.13 9.52 -21.94
C TYR A 172 -0.05 8.01 -22.16
N LYS A 173 1.08 7.39 -21.79
CA LYS A 173 1.26 5.93 -21.88
C LYS A 173 0.23 5.15 -21.07
N LEU A 174 -0.19 5.68 -19.92
CA LEU A 174 -1.27 5.12 -19.12
C LEU A 174 -2.61 5.24 -19.85
N THR A 175 -3.00 6.47 -20.18
CA THR A 175 -4.39 6.74 -20.60
C THR A 175 -4.68 6.42 -22.08
N SER A 176 -3.68 6.10 -22.89
CA SER A 176 -3.85 5.92 -24.34
C SER A 176 -4.36 4.53 -24.77
N LYS A 177 -4.29 3.52 -23.90
CA LYS A 177 -4.57 2.12 -24.25
C LYS A 177 -5.89 1.56 -23.68
N GLY A 178 -6.71 2.39 -23.06
CA GLY A 178 -7.95 1.92 -22.43
C GLY A 178 -8.90 3.03 -22.02
N HIS A 179 -10.01 2.63 -21.40
CA HIS A 179 -10.96 3.54 -20.79
C HIS A 179 -10.55 3.80 -19.34
N TYR A 180 -10.18 5.03 -19.04
CA TYR A 180 -9.85 5.45 -17.69
C TYR A 180 -10.88 6.46 -17.18
N GLU A 181 -11.23 6.31 -15.91
CA GLU A 181 -11.88 7.37 -15.16
C GLU A 181 -10.86 8.22 -14.40
N LEU A 182 -11.21 9.49 -14.17
CA LEU A 182 -10.44 10.41 -13.34
C LEU A 182 -11.21 10.71 -12.06
N ARG A 183 -10.53 10.64 -10.93
CA ARG A 183 -11.02 11.15 -9.65
C ARG A 183 -10.10 12.22 -9.09
N VAL A 184 -10.65 13.38 -8.78
CA VAL A 184 -9.99 14.48 -8.08
C VAL A 184 -10.52 14.53 -6.65
N ASN A 185 -9.66 14.32 -5.67
CA ASN A 185 -9.99 14.45 -4.25
C ASN A 185 -9.47 15.79 -3.73
N LEU A 186 -10.34 16.49 -2.99
CA LEU A 186 -10.15 17.88 -2.59
C LEU A 186 -10.43 18.01 -1.09
N GLU A 187 -9.57 18.74 -0.37
CA GLU A 187 -9.77 19.10 1.03
C GLU A 187 -9.38 20.57 1.25
N ASP A 188 -10.16 21.31 2.04
CA ASP A 188 -9.82 22.70 2.39
C ASP A 188 -9.08 22.78 3.74
N PHE A 189 -8.68 23.99 4.13
CA PHE A 189 -7.96 24.20 5.39
C PHE A 189 -8.84 24.09 6.64
N ASN A 190 -10.17 24.03 6.48
CA ASN A 190 -11.12 23.78 7.57
C ASN A 190 -11.45 22.28 7.72
N GLY A 191 -10.94 21.43 6.82
CA GLY A 191 -11.17 19.99 6.82
C GLY A 191 -12.38 19.55 6.01
N ASP A 192 -13.07 20.46 5.32
CA ASP A 192 -14.14 20.08 4.40
C ASP A 192 -13.55 19.28 3.25
N LYS A 193 -14.29 18.28 2.75
CA LYS A 193 -13.85 17.41 1.65
C LYS A 193 -14.85 17.41 0.51
N ALA A 194 -14.33 17.38 -0.70
CA ALA A 194 -15.13 17.21 -1.91
C ALA A 194 -14.40 16.33 -2.92
N TYR A 195 -15.12 15.85 -3.92
CA TYR A 195 -14.50 15.13 -5.03
C TYR A 195 -15.21 15.44 -6.36
N ALA A 196 -14.46 15.31 -7.44
CA ALA A 196 -14.98 15.30 -8.81
C ALA A 196 -14.53 14.01 -9.50
N LYS A 197 -15.46 13.34 -10.16
CA LYS A 197 -15.22 12.14 -10.99
C LYS A 197 -15.57 12.44 -12.43
N TYR A 198 -14.82 11.84 -13.35
CA TYR A 198 -15.06 11.89 -14.78
C TYR A 198 -14.95 10.48 -15.34
N SER A 199 -16.03 9.96 -15.93
CA SER A 199 -16.05 8.58 -16.47
C SER A 199 -15.18 8.40 -17.71
N THR A 200 -14.71 9.49 -18.32
CA THR A 200 -13.75 9.47 -19.41
C THR A 200 -12.62 10.42 -19.10
N PHE A 201 -11.39 9.92 -19.14
CA PHE A 201 -10.17 10.71 -19.01
C PHE A 201 -9.05 10.13 -19.87
N TYR A 202 -8.48 10.96 -20.74
CA TYR A 202 -7.20 10.69 -21.36
C TYR A 202 -6.51 11.97 -21.79
N ILE A 203 -5.21 11.87 -22.06
CA ILE A 203 -4.45 12.95 -22.67
C ILE A 203 -3.90 12.51 -24.02
N GLY A 204 -3.66 13.45 -24.92
CA GLY A 204 -2.93 13.20 -26.16
C GLY A 204 -1.42 13.02 -25.93
N ASP A 205 -0.71 12.75 -27.02
CA ASP A 205 0.76 12.66 -27.05
C ASP A 205 1.45 14.04 -27.12
N LYS A 206 2.78 14.05 -27.24
CA LYS A 206 3.56 15.29 -27.39
C LYS A 206 3.19 16.07 -28.66
N SER A 207 2.79 15.40 -29.75
CA SER A 207 2.43 16.03 -31.03
C SER A 207 1.12 16.85 -30.94
N THR A 208 0.16 16.35 -30.15
CA THR A 208 -1.08 17.03 -29.81
C THR A 208 -0.96 17.94 -28.58
N LYS A 209 0.26 18.15 -28.07
CA LYS A 209 0.57 18.98 -26.89
C LYS A 209 -0.16 18.49 -25.63
N TYR A 210 -0.23 17.17 -25.46
CA TYR A 210 -0.88 16.49 -24.33
C TYR A 210 -2.33 16.93 -24.10
N ARG A 211 -3.09 17.12 -25.19
CA ARG A 211 -4.47 17.64 -25.13
C ARG A 211 -5.34 16.82 -24.18
N LEU A 212 -6.01 17.48 -23.24
CA LEU A 212 -6.92 16.83 -22.30
C LEU A 212 -8.21 16.40 -22.99
N ARG A 213 -8.73 15.23 -22.63
CA ARG A 213 -10.11 14.85 -22.87
C ARG A 213 -10.74 14.37 -21.56
N VAL A 214 -11.84 15.01 -21.16
CA VAL A 214 -12.63 14.68 -19.97
C VAL A 214 -14.11 14.72 -20.27
N ASN A 215 -14.89 13.79 -19.71
CA ASN A 215 -16.35 13.77 -19.84
C ASN A 215 -17.01 12.98 -18.70
N GLY A 216 -18.34 13.07 -18.60
CA GLY A 216 -19.15 12.27 -17.68
C GLY A 216 -18.91 12.64 -16.22
N TYR A 217 -19.00 13.94 -15.92
CA TYR A 217 -18.81 14.46 -14.57
C TYR A 217 -19.83 13.87 -13.57
N SER A 218 -19.34 13.57 -12.37
CA SER A 218 -20.14 13.33 -11.17
C SER A 218 -19.35 13.75 -9.92
N GLY A 219 -20.02 13.89 -8.78
CA GLY A 219 -19.37 14.22 -7.50
C GLY A 219 -19.87 15.52 -6.86
N THR A 220 -19.18 15.96 -5.82
CA THR A 220 -19.62 17.03 -4.91
C THR A 220 -18.86 18.34 -5.07
N ALA A 221 -17.79 18.38 -5.87
CA ALA A 221 -16.92 19.56 -6.00
C ALA A 221 -17.35 20.55 -7.09
N GLY A 222 -18.34 20.21 -7.91
CA GLY A 222 -18.65 20.93 -9.15
C GLY A 222 -17.69 20.57 -10.29
N ASP A 223 -18.16 20.69 -11.52
CA ASP A 223 -17.42 20.39 -12.74
C ASP A 223 -16.50 21.54 -13.19
N ALA A 224 -15.39 21.73 -12.49
CA ALA A 224 -14.41 22.76 -12.85
C ALA A 224 -13.47 22.35 -13.99
N LEU A 225 -13.45 21.08 -14.44
CA LEU A 225 -12.62 20.65 -15.58
C LEU A 225 -13.33 20.74 -16.93
N GLN A 226 -14.65 20.92 -16.98
CA GLN A 226 -15.38 21.00 -18.26
C GLN A 226 -14.78 22.02 -19.23
N ARG A 227 -14.43 23.22 -18.75
CA ARG A 227 -13.83 24.28 -19.59
C ARG A 227 -12.42 23.95 -20.07
N HIS A 228 -11.77 22.99 -19.42
CA HIS A 228 -10.45 22.49 -19.76
C HIS A 228 -10.49 21.33 -20.77
N ASP A 229 -11.65 20.72 -21.02
CA ASP A 229 -11.79 19.68 -22.05
C ASP A 229 -11.30 20.20 -23.41
N LYS A 230 -10.56 19.35 -24.12
CA LYS A 230 -9.96 19.62 -25.44
C LYS A 230 -8.86 20.69 -25.45
N GLN A 231 -8.42 21.23 -24.31
CA GLN A 231 -7.32 22.19 -24.29
C GLN A 231 -5.96 21.51 -24.31
N ALA A 232 -4.97 22.18 -24.92
CA ALA A 232 -3.58 21.75 -24.89
C ALA A 232 -2.93 22.11 -23.54
N PHE A 233 -1.90 21.38 -23.16
CA PHE A 233 -1.16 21.69 -21.94
C PHE A 233 -0.25 22.90 -22.16
N SER A 234 -0.18 23.81 -21.19
CA SER A 234 0.66 25.01 -21.25
C SER A 234 1.53 25.13 -20.01
N THR A 235 2.77 25.59 -20.19
CA THR A 235 3.76 25.86 -19.14
C THR A 235 4.31 27.28 -19.27
N LYS A 236 5.06 27.75 -18.27
CA LYS A 236 5.63 29.11 -18.24
C LYS A 236 6.51 29.46 -19.44
N ASP A 237 7.04 28.44 -20.10
CA ASP A 237 7.97 28.49 -21.24
C ASP A 237 7.35 27.95 -22.54
N LYS A 238 6.12 27.43 -22.52
CA LYS A 238 5.43 26.92 -23.72
C LYS A 238 3.95 27.24 -23.67
N ASP A 239 3.59 28.29 -24.38
CA ASP A 239 2.22 28.80 -24.48
C ASP A 239 1.42 28.01 -25.54
N ASN A 240 0.40 27.30 -25.09
CA ASN A 240 -0.55 26.58 -25.94
C ASN A 240 -2.00 26.85 -25.52
N ASP A 241 -2.23 27.89 -24.72
CA ASP A 241 -3.58 28.25 -24.27
C ASP A 241 -4.29 29.09 -25.33
N LYS A 242 -5.51 29.55 -25.02
CA LYS A 242 -6.34 30.31 -25.96
C LYS A 242 -6.39 31.80 -25.64
N HIS A 243 -5.71 32.25 -24.59
CA HIS A 243 -5.69 33.64 -24.24
C HIS A 243 -4.91 34.42 -25.32
N SER A 244 -5.45 35.55 -25.76
CA SER A 244 -4.98 36.22 -26.98
C SER A 244 -3.66 36.97 -26.83
N SER A 245 -3.33 37.43 -25.62
CA SER A 245 -2.18 38.31 -25.36
C SER A 245 -1.29 37.90 -24.17
N GLU A 246 -1.64 36.88 -23.41
CA GLU A 246 -0.96 36.51 -22.16
C GLU A 246 -0.83 35.01 -22.07
N ASN A 247 0.30 34.52 -21.55
CA ASN A 247 0.47 33.11 -21.21
C ASN A 247 -0.15 32.85 -19.83
N CYS A 248 -1.26 32.12 -19.78
CA CYS A 248 -1.98 31.81 -18.55
C CYS A 248 -1.08 31.12 -17.51
N ALA A 249 -0.23 30.18 -17.95
CA ALA A 249 0.68 29.46 -17.05
C ALA A 249 1.70 30.39 -16.38
N LYS A 250 2.19 31.40 -17.11
CA LYS A 250 3.12 32.41 -16.57
C LYS A 250 2.45 33.36 -15.57
N PHE A 251 1.20 33.73 -15.82
CA PHE A 251 0.44 34.63 -14.95
C PHE A 251 -0.03 33.92 -13.67
N TYR A 252 -0.65 32.74 -13.81
CA TYR A 252 -1.26 31.97 -12.72
C TYR A 252 -0.33 30.96 -12.03
N LYS A 253 0.95 30.95 -12.40
CA LYS A 253 2.03 30.26 -11.66
C LYS A 253 1.83 28.74 -11.48
N GLY A 254 1.32 28.09 -12.52
CA GLY A 254 1.18 26.63 -12.59
C GLY A 254 1.04 26.19 -14.04
N ALA A 255 1.36 24.93 -14.35
CA ALA A 255 1.13 24.37 -15.68
C ALA A 255 -0.17 23.57 -15.73
N TRP A 256 -0.97 23.78 -16.76
CA TRP A 256 -2.29 23.17 -16.85
C TRP A 256 -2.82 23.17 -18.28
N TRP A 257 -3.96 22.51 -18.49
CA TRP A 257 -4.74 22.57 -19.72
C TRP A 257 -5.55 23.87 -19.79
N TYR A 258 -4.86 25.01 -19.82
CA TYR A 258 -5.51 26.32 -19.79
C TYR A 258 -6.37 26.56 -21.04
N ASN A 259 -7.51 27.20 -20.82
CA ASN A 259 -8.35 27.79 -21.86
C ASN A 259 -8.07 29.29 -21.91
N ASP A 260 -8.92 30.09 -21.27
CA ASP A 260 -8.78 31.55 -21.14
C ASP A 260 -9.34 32.03 -19.76
N CYS A 261 -8.65 31.85 -18.64
CA CYS A 261 -7.52 30.95 -18.43
C CYS A 261 -7.94 29.63 -17.78
N TYR A 262 -8.57 29.64 -16.59
CA TYR A 262 -8.93 28.41 -15.88
C TYR A 262 -10.12 28.54 -14.93
N ASP A 263 -10.84 27.43 -14.73
CA ASP A 263 -11.78 27.26 -13.61
C ASP A 263 -11.16 26.44 -12.48
N THR A 264 -10.13 25.65 -12.78
CA THR A 264 -9.27 25.00 -11.79
C THR A 264 -7.79 25.08 -12.16
N ASN A 265 -6.94 25.25 -11.14
CA ASN A 265 -5.49 25.26 -11.27
C ASN A 265 -4.86 24.40 -10.17
N LEU A 266 -4.97 23.06 -10.28
CA LEU A 266 -4.42 22.14 -9.27
C LEU A 266 -2.89 22.13 -9.19
N ASN A 267 -2.22 22.73 -10.18
CA ASN A 267 -0.77 22.87 -10.23
C ASN A 267 -0.30 24.30 -9.88
N GLY A 268 -1.21 25.15 -9.37
CA GLY A 268 -0.89 26.48 -8.88
C GLY A 268 -0.05 26.47 -7.60
N LEU A 269 0.24 27.68 -7.11
CA LEU A 269 1.01 27.88 -5.89
C LEU A 269 0.27 27.30 -4.69
N TYR A 270 1.01 26.63 -3.80
CA TYR A 270 0.47 26.21 -2.52
C TYR A 270 0.55 27.37 -1.52
N LEU A 271 -0.56 28.08 -1.31
CA LEU A 271 -0.56 29.37 -0.59
C LEU A 271 -1.12 29.27 0.84
N GLY A 272 -1.37 28.07 1.34
CA GLY A 272 -2.05 27.89 2.61
C GLY A 272 -3.51 28.37 2.55
N ASN A 273 -4.10 28.77 3.69
CA ASN A 273 -5.48 29.25 3.74
C ASN A 273 -5.68 30.67 3.17
N LYS A 274 -5.03 30.99 2.04
CA LYS A 274 -5.09 32.27 1.34
C LYS A 274 -5.92 32.14 0.07
N LYS A 275 -6.60 33.23 -0.28
CA LYS A 275 -7.33 33.39 -1.54
C LYS A 275 -6.48 34.21 -2.50
N ASP A 276 -5.94 33.58 -3.54
CA ASP A 276 -5.21 34.24 -4.62
C ASP A 276 -5.42 33.40 -5.88
N SER A 277 -5.63 34.05 -7.03
CA SER A 277 -5.84 33.36 -8.30
C SER A 277 -4.61 32.55 -8.76
N LYS A 278 -3.42 32.83 -8.25
CA LYS A 278 -2.22 32.02 -8.51
C LYS A 278 -2.20 30.73 -7.68
N GLY A 279 -3.14 30.57 -6.75
CA GLY A 279 -3.22 29.45 -5.83
C GLY A 279 -3.72 28.16 -6.45
N LEU A 280 -3.48 27.05 -5.75
CA LEU A 280 -4.04 25.75 -6.07
C LEU A 280 -5.56 25.76 -5.84
N SER A 281 -6.37 25.94 -6.89
CA SER A 281 -7.79 26.25 -6.69
C SER A 281 -8.76 25.35 -7.48
N TRP A 282 -9.97 25.20 -6.95
CA TRP A 282 -11.12 24.57 -7.60
C TRP A 282 -12.33 25.51 -7.56
N GLY A 283 -12.58 26.19 -8.68
CA GLY A 283 -13.47 27.36 -8.74
C GLY A 283 -14.89 27.10 -8.28
N GLN A 284 -15.47 25.95 -8.63
CA GLN A 284 -16.86 25.62 -8.33
C GLN A 284 -17.11 25.13 -6.90
N TRP A 285 -16.07 25.02 -6.05
CA TRP A 285 -16.23 24.60 -4.65
C TRP A 285 -15.85 25.69 -3.65
N LYS A 286 -14.61 26.16 -3.66
CA LYS A 286 -14.10 27.18 -2.72
C LYS A 286 -13.49 28.39 -3.43
N GLY A 287 -13.77 28.55 -4.74
CA GLY A 287 -13.23 29.63 -5.55
C GLY A 287 -11.71 29.58 -5.63
N ALA A 288 -11.05 30.72 -5.38
CA ALA A 288 -9.59 30.88 -5.44
C ALA A 288 -8.85 30.46 -4.14
N GLN A 289 -9.50 29.74 -3.23
CA GLN A 289 -8.85 29.25 -2.01
C GLN A 289 -7.88 28.11 -2.35
N SER A 290 -6.65 28.18 -1.83
CA SER A 290 -5.70 27.07 -1.98
C SER A 290 -6.26 25.81 -1.31
N MET A 291 -6.06 24.64 -1.90
CA MET A 291 -6.46 23.35 -1.31
C MET A 291 -5.33 22.73 -0.48
N LYS A 292 -5.69 21.88 0.47
CA LYS A 292 -4.81 21.01 1.27
C LYS A 292 -5.09 19.56 0.88
N ARG A 293 -4.09 18.69 0.75
CA ARG A 293 -4.34 17.24 0.83
C ARG A 293 -3.12 16.41 1.22
N HIS A 294 -2.97 16.15 2.51
CA HIS A 294 -2.84 14.77 3.01
C HIS A 294 -3.17 14.84 4.49
N THR A 295 -4.27 14.24 4.88
CA THR A 295 -4.55 14.01 6.30
C THR A 295 -3.60 12.90 6.71
N VAL A 296 -2.51 13.25 7.41
CA VAL A 296 -1.63 12.27 8.07
C VAL A 296 -2.52 11.56 9.08
N ARG A 297 -2.94 10.34 8.78
CA ARG A 297 -3.90 9.58 9.61
C ARG A 297 -3.21 9.07 10.86
N ASP A 298 -1.96 8.66 10.70
CA ASP A 298 -1.07 8.18 11.76
C ASP A 298 0.39 8.47 11.38
N CYS A 299 1.32 8.14 12.28
CA CYS A 299 2.74 8.41 12.08
C CYS A 299 3.36 7.65 10.90
N SER A 300 2.74 6.58 10.39
CA SER A 300 3.24 5.81 9.24
C SER A 300 3.02 6.52 7.91
N ASP A 301 2.09 7.47 7.86
CA ASP A 301 1.89 8.36 6.71
C ASP A 301 3.00 9.41 6.55
N LEU A 302 3.86 9.58 7.57
CA LEU A 302 5.00 10.50 7.53
C LEU A 302 6.22 9.85 6.87
N ASP A 303 6.74 10.47 5.81
CA ASP A 303 7.92 9.97 5.11
C ASP A 303 9.23 10.18 5.88
N ARG A 304 9.99 9.11 6.09
CA ARG A 304 11.21 9.11 6.92
C ARG A 304 12.39 9.88 6.33
N GLU A 305 12.38 10.15 5.03
CA GLU A 305 13.39 11.00 4.39
C GLU A 305 13.28 12.46 4.86
N HIS A 306 12.08 12.89 5.28
CA HIS A 306 11.77 14.29 5.53
C HIS A 306 11.29 14.58 6.97
N TYR A 307 10.86 13.56 7.70
CA TYR A 307 10.30 13.69 9.05
C TYR A 307 11.15 12.89 10.06
N ARG A 308 11.55 13.56 11.16
CA ARG A 308 12.33 13.02 12.29
C ARG A 308 11.40 12.68 13.45
N SER A 309 11.91 12.09 14.53
CA SER A 309 11.06 11.88 15.71
C SER A 309 10.59 13.22 16.29
N GLY A 310 9.30 13.36 16.60
CA GLY A 310 8.75 14.66 17.00
C GLY A 310 7.23 14.67 17.14
N VAL A 311 6.67 15.82 17.55
CA VAL A 311 5.22 15.99 17.71
C VAL A 311 4.58 16.48 16.42
N TYR A 312 3.60 15.72 15.90
CA TYR A 312 2.88 15.98 14.66
C TYR A 312 1.37 16.00 14.89
N THR A 313 0.65 16.79 14.09
CA THR A 313 -0.82 16.73 14.08
C THR A 313 -1.25 15.61 13.15
N ILE A 314 -1.93 14.60 13.69
CA ILE A 314 -2.56 13.52 12.93
C ILE A 314 -4.09 13.70 12.92
N TYR A 315 -4.75 13.06 11.97
CA TYR A 315 -6.19 13.17 11.72
C TYR A 315 -6.82 11.78 11.51
N PRO A 316 -6.96 10.98 12.57
CA PRO A 316 -7.56 9.66 12.47
C PRO A 316 -9.01 9.73 11.99
N ALA A 317 -9.40 8.84 11.09
CA ALA A 317 -10.78 8.71 10.57
C ALA A 317 -11.40 10.01 9.99
N GLY A 318 -10.59 11.01 9.64
CA GLY A 318 -11.06 12.27 9.07
C GLY A 318 -11.74 13.23 10.06
N GLY A 319 -11.55 13.02 11.37
CA GLY A 319 -12.04 13.92 12.43
C GLY A 319 -11.12 15.12 12.70
N ALA A 320 -11.38 15.82 13.81
CA ALA A 320 -10.54 16.93 14.27
C ALA A 320 -9.12 16.43 14.58
N GLY A 321 -8.11 17.13 14.05
CA GLY A 321 -6.72 16.73 14.23
C GLY A 321 -6.22 16.97 15.66
N PHE A 322 -5.34 16.09 16.14
CA PHE A 322 -4.69 16.22 17.44
C PHE A 322 -3.20 15.91 17.34
N LYS A 323 -2.44 16.47 18.30
CA LYS A 323 -0.98 16.32 18.33
C LYS A 323 -0.60 14.98 18.96
N VAL A 324 0.23 14.21 18.27
CA VAL A 324 0.85 12.97 18.77
C VAL A 324 2.36 13.06 18.59
N TYR A 325 3.11 12.36 19.43
CA TYR A 325 4.53 12.13 19.17
C TYR A 325 4.69 10.95 18.21
N CYS A 326 5.40 11.15 17.11
CA CYS A 326 5.77 10.10 16.17
C CYS A 326 7.24 9.74 16.34
N ASP A 327 7.52 8.47 16.61
CA ASP A 327 8.88 7.91 16.58
C ASP A 327 9.22 7.48 15.15
N MET A 328 10.08 8.27 14.48
CA MET A 328 10.48 8.05 13.08
C MET A 328 11.86 7.40 12.95
N GLU A 329 12.59 7.30 14.06
CA GLU A 329 14.00 6.93 14.09
C GLU A 329 14.18 5.48 14.53
N THR A 330 13.34 4.97 15.43
CA THR A 330 13.52 3.62 15.97
C THR A 330 12.81 2.54 15.15
N ASP A 331 13.49 1.40 14.95
CA ASP A 331 12.96 0.18 14.35
C ASP A 331 12.12 0.37 13.08
N GLY A 332 12.63 1.12 12.11
CA GLY A 332 11.88 1.33 10.87
C GLY A 332 10.91 2.52 10.88
N GLY A 333 10.72 3.19 12.03
CA GLY A 333 9.97 4.44 12.19
C GLY A 333 8.47 4.38 11.81
N GLY A 334 7.76 5.48 12.07
CA GLY A 334 6.34 5.62 11.72
C GLY A 334 5.38 5.18 12.83
N TRP A 335 5.86 5.07 14.06
CA TRP A 335 5.08 4.55 15.17
C TRP A 335 4.29 5.64 15.89
N THR A 336 2.97 5.45 15.97
CA THR A 336 2.06 6.26 16.79
C THR A 336 2.09 5.81 18.25
N LEU A 337 2.15 4.49 18.49
CA LEU A 337 2.34 3.93 19.82
C LEU A 337 3.44 2.86 19.79
N ARG A 338 4.53 3.14 20.50
CA ARG A 338 5.61 2.20 20.80
C ARG A 338 5.93 2.29 22.28
N VAL A 339 5.85 1.16 22.96
CA VAL A 339 6.19 1.02 24.38
C VAL A 339 7.56 0.35 24.46
N ASN A 340 8.52 1.04 25.05
CA ASN A 340 9.84 0.48 25.36
C ASN A 340 9.85 0.07 26.83
N LEU A 341 10.27 -1.16 27.10
CA LEU A 341 10.39 -1.75 28.43
C LEU A 341 11.85 -2.08 28.67
N GLU A 342 12.34 -1.79 29.88
CA GLU A 342 13.65 -2.16 30.35
C GLU A 342 13.50 -2.62 31.80
N ASP A 343 14.00 -3.81 32.12
CA ASP A 343 13.97 -4.33 33.48
C ASP A 343 15.18 -3.87 34.29
N PHE A 344 15.23 -4.21 35.58
CA PHE A 344 16.33 -3.83 36.47
C PHE A 344 17.68 -4.47 36.13
N ASN A 345 17.68 -5.54 35.31
CA ASN A 345 18.90 -6.17 34.82
C ASN A 345 19.39 -5.51 33.52
N GLY A 346 18.63 -4.57 32.97
CA GLY A 346 18.91 -3.92 31.69
C GLY A 346 18.40 -4.70 30.48
N ASP A 347 17.58 -5.75 30.69
CA ASP A 347 16.96 -6.49 29.60
C ASP A 347 15.85 -5.66 28.96
N ARG A 348 15.92 -5.52 27.64
CA ARG A 348 15.06 -4.61 26.87
C ARG A 348 14.03 -5.37 26.07
N ALA A 349 12.78 -4.96 26.18
CA ALA A 349 11.68 -5.43 25.35
C ALA A 349 10.91 -4.25 24.76
N TYR A 350 10.15 -4.48 23.70
CA TYR A 350 9.25 -3.45 23.18
C TYR A 350 7.97 -4.04 22.63
N ALA A 351 6.91 -3.22 22.62
CA ALA A 351 5.63 -3.50 22.00
C ALA A 351 5.26 -2.36 21.04
N LYS A 352 4.85 -2.69 19.81
CA LYS A 352 4.39 -1.74 18.79
C LYS A 352 3.00 -2.13 18.31
N TYR A 353 2.20 -1.13 17.97
CA TYR A 353 0.86 -1.32 17.45
C TYR A 353 0.67 -0.42 16.23
N SER A 354 0.33 -1.03 15.08
CA SER A 354 0.03 -0.27 13.87
C SER A 354 -1.33 0.42 13.94
N THR A 355 -2.18 0.05 14.89
CA THR A 355 -3.46 0.72 15.16
C THR A 355 -3.60 0.95 16.65
N PHE A 356 -3.82 2.21 17.04
CA PHE A 356 -4.14 2.63 18.40
C PHE A 356 -5.15 3.78 18.33
N TYR A 357 -6.31 3.59 18.95
CA TYR A 357 -7.39 4.57 18.97
C TYR A 357 -8.08 4.57 20.33
N ILE A 358 -8.49 5.76 20.78
CA ILE A 358 -9.27 5.96 22.00
C ILE A 358 -10.58 6.62 21.58
N GLY A 359 -11.70 6.00 21.94
CA GLY A 359 -13.04 6.52 21.69
C GLY A 359 -13.32 7.80 22.47
N ASP A 360 -14.45 8.44 22.20
CA ASP A 360 -14.85 9.65 22.90
C ASP A 360 -15.57 9.35 24.22
N ARG A 361 -16.05 10.41 24.89
CA ARG A 361 -16.79 10.33 26.16
C ARG A 361 -18.04 9.45 26.08
N SER A 362 -18.72 9.37 24.92
CA SER A 362 -19.92 8.53 24.75
C SER A 362 -19.60 7.04 24.85
N THR A 363 -18.37 6.67 24.49
CA THR A 363 -17.87 5.29 24.56
C THR A 363 -17.16 4.95 25.87
N ASN A 364 -17.09 5.90 26.81
CA ASN A 364 -16.19 5.85 27.98
C ASN A 364 -14.72 5.68 27.58
N TYR A 365 -14.29 6.43 26.56
CA TYR A 365 -12.90 6.44 26.06
C TYR A 365 -12.40 5.05 25.67
N ARG A 366 -13.20 4.27 24.95
CA ARG A 366 -12.91 2.87 24.66
C ARG A 366 -11.62 2.69 23.85
N LEU A 367 -10.75 1.78 24.28
CA LEU A 367 -9.50 1.48 23.56
C LEU A 367 -9.78 0.61 22.33
N THR A 368 -9.06 0.86 21.24
CA THR A 368 -8.96 -0.05 20.09
C THR A 368 -7.49 -0.21 19.71
N VAL A 369 -6.99 -1.45 19.70
CA VAL A 369 -5.60 -1.77 19.35
C VAL A 369 -5.51 -2.96 18.40
N ASN A 370 -4.65 -2.86 17.37
CA ASN A 370 -4.37 -3.94 16.42
C ASN A 370 -2.96 -3.84 15.81
N GLY A 371 -2.56 -4.89 15.10
CA GLY A 371 -1.30 -4.95 14.37
C GLY A 371 -0.09 -4.92 15.30
N TYR A 372 -0.12 -5.79 16.31
CA TYR A 372 0.97 -5.95 17.24
C TYR A 372 2.24 -6.42 16.55
N SER A 373 3.38 -5.84 16.94
CA SER A 373 4.69 -6.40 16.68
C SER A 373 5.66 -6.04 17.81
N GLY A 374 6.53 -6.96 18.21
CA GLY A 374 7.58 -6.66 19.17
C GLY A 374 8.13 -7.85 19.90
N THR A 375 9.05 -7.58 20.81
CA THR A 375 9.73 -8.58 21.63
C THR A 375 9.08 -8.77 23.00
N ALA A 376 8.20 -7.85 23.41
CA ALA A 376 7.33 -8.06 24.55
C ALA A 376 6.21 -9.07 24.20
N GLY A 377 5.42 -9.52 25.17
CA GLY A 377 4.14 -10.17 24.86
C GLY A 377 3.10 -9.12 24.43
N ASP A 378 2.13 -9.51 23.58
CA ASP A 378 1.01 -8.64 23.17
C ASP A 378 -0.01 -8.44 24.30
N SER A 379 0.40 -7.66 25.31
CA SER A 379 -0.39 -7.50 26.53
C SER A 379 -1.52 -6.48 26.35
N LEU A 380 -1.44 -5.56 25.37
CA LEU A 380 -2.54 -4.61 25.10
C LEU A 380 -3.71 -5.25 24.36
N LYS A 381 -3.50 -6.34 23.62
CA LYS A 381 -4.60 -6.98 22.89
C LYS A 381 -5.75 -7.44 23.79
N ARG A 382 -5.45 -7.81 25.04
CA ARG A 382 -6.49 -8.17 26.02
C ARG A 382 -7.32 -6.98 26.48
N HIS A 383 -6.75 -5.78 26.46
CA HIS A 383 -7.43 -4.52 26.80
C HIS A 383 -8.16 -3.92 25.58
N ASP A 384 -8.07 -4.54 24.40
CA ASP A 384 -8.79 -4.13 23.20
C ASP A 384 -10.30 -4.09 23.47
N LYS A 385 -10.93 -3.00 23.05
CA LYS A 385 -12.35 -2.67 23.23
C LYS A 385 -12.78 -2.47 24.67
N GLN A 386 -11.89 -2.35 25.65
CA GLN A 386 -12.31 -2.02 27.03
C GLN A 386 -12.56 -0.53 27.20
N ALA A 387 -13.45 -0.18 28.13
CA ALA A 387 -13.68 1.21 28.53
C ALA A 387 -12.59 1.65 29.53
N PHE A 388 -12.32 2.95 29.61
CA PHE A 388 -11.32 3.46 30.54
C PHE A 388 -11.89 3.53 31.95
N SER A 389 -11.26 2.85 32.91
CA SER A 389 -11.67 2.82 34.32
C SER A 389 -10.73 3.66 35.18
N THR A 390 -11.31 4.37 36.14
CA THR A 390 -10.62 5.17 37.16
C THR A 390 -11.17 4.81 38.53
N LYS A 391 -10.45 5.16 39.61
CA LYS A 391 -10.87 4.86 41.00
C LYS A 391 -12.28 5.38 41.35
N ASP A 392 -12.71 6.46 40.70
CA ASP A 392 -14.03 7.09 40.90
C ASP A 392 -15.08 6.61 39.89
N ARG A 393 -14.68 5.77 38.92
CA ARG A 393 -15.55 5.29 37.86
C ARG A 393 -15.10 3.93 37.33
N ASP A 394 -15.66 2.89 37.93
CA ASP A 394 -15.52 1.51 37.49
C ASP A 394 -16.31 1.28 36.18
N ASN A 395 -15.57 1.15 35.07
CA ASN A 395 -16.11 0.79 33.76
C ASN A 395 -15.57 -0.58 33.29
N ASP A 396 -14.93 -1.35 34.17
CA ASP A 396 -14.34 -2.64 33.80
C ASP A 396 -15.37 -3.78 33.94
N SER A 397 -15.01 -4.95 33.43
CA SER A 397 -15.88 -6.14 33.47
C SER A 397 -15.67 -7.01 34.70
N HIS A 398 -14.82 -6.60 35.64
CA HIS A 398 -14.49 -7.38 36.82
C HIS A 398 -15.48 -7.10 37.97
N SER A 399 -15.56 -8.00 38.94
CA SER A 399 -16.46 -7.85 40.10
C SER A 399 -15.98 -6.83 41.14
N SER A 400 -14.82 -6.22 40.93
CA SER A 400 -14.16 -5.28 41.85
C SER A 400 -13.46 -4.20 41.03
N ASP A 401 -13.46 -2.95 41.50
CA ASP A 401 -12.83 -1.83 40.82
C ASP A 401 -11.31 -2.06 40.67
N CYS A 402 -10.88 -2.45 39.47
CA CYS A 402 -9.49 -2.76 39.20
C CYS A 402 -8.59 -1.51 39.32
N ALA A 403 -9.12 -0.33 39.04
CA ALA A 403 -8.36 0.92 39.20
C ALA A 403 -8.08 1.23 40.67
N GLU A 404 -9.02 0.92 41.57
CA GLU A 404 -8.81 1.03 43.01
C GLU A 404 -7.85 -0.05 43.54
N VAL A 405 -7.96 -1.29 43.09
CA VAL A 405 -7.09 -2.39 43.55
C VAL A 405 -5.63 -2.18 43.12
N TYR A 406 -5.40 -1.84 41.85
CA TYR A 406 -4.05 -1.74 41.26
C TYR A 406 -3.50 -0.30 41.20
N LYS A 407 -4.23 0.64 41.81
CA LYS A 407 -3.80 2.05 41.99
C LYS A 407 -3.35 2.71 40.68
N GLY A 408 -4.06 2.44 39.59
CA GLY A 408 -3.78 3.01 38.27
C GLY A 408 -5.03 3.00 37.39
N ALA A 409 -5.26 4.08 36.65
CA ALA A 409 -6.37 4.15 35.71
C ALA A 409 -6.00 3.44 34.39
N TRP A 410 -6.85 2.54 33.91
CA TRP A 410 -6.54 1.71 32.75
C TRP A 410 -7.79 1.17 32.03
N TRP A 411 -7.58 0.56 30.87
CA TRP A 411 -8.58 -0.14 30.08
C TRP A 411 -8.72 -1.61 30.51
N TYR A 412 -9.06 -1.85 31.77
CA TYR A 412 -9.11 -3.21 32.32
C TYR A 412 -10.17 -4.07 31.64
N LYS A 413 -9.76 -5.26 31.18
CA LYS A 413 -10.68 -6.35 30.85
C LYS A 413 -10.88 -7.24 32.08
N ASP A 414 -9.74 -7.71 32.58
CA ASP A 414 -9.57 -8.38 33.84
C ASP A 414 -8.47 -7.60 34.60
N CYS A 415 -8.55 -7.58 35.92
CA CYS A 415 -7.74 -6.75 36.81
C CYS A 415 -6.20 -6.84 36.63
N HIS A 416 -5.68 -7.79 35.85
CA HIS A 416 -4.25 -7.97 35.69
C HIS A 416 -3.86 -8.50 34.30
N ASP A 417 -3.08 -7.70 33.55
CA ASP A 417 -2.32 -8.16 32.35
C ASP A 417 -1.27 -7.11 31.95
N ALA A 418 -1.69 -5.86 31.81
CA ALA A 418 -0.80 -4.72 31.62
C ALA A 418 -1.44 -3.51 32.26
N ASN A 419 -0.66 -2.74 33.02
CA ASN A 419 -1.08 -1.46 33.58
C ASN A 419 0.13 -0.52 33.56
N LEU A 420 0.30 0.20 32.45
CA LEU A 420 1.42 1.14 32.32
C LEU A 420 1.21 2.41 33.17
N ASN A 421 0.01 2.59 33.73
CA ASN A 421 -0.31 3.66 34.67
C ASN A 421 -0.32 3.17 36.13
N GLY A 422 0.19 1.96 36.39
CA GLY A 422 0.26 1.39 37.73
C GLY A 422 1.32 2.05 38.60
N LEU A 423 1.34 1.66 39.87
CA LEU A 423 2.39 2.10 40.80
C LEU A 423 3.77 1.67 40.29
N TYR A 424 4.66 2.65 40.17
CA TYR A 424 6.09 2.40 40.07
C TYR A 424 6.62 2.13 41.49
N LEU A 425 7.11 0.92 41.74
CA LEU A 425 7.55 0.46 43.06
C LEU A 425 9.06 0.59 43.25
#